data_AF-A0A2V7M6J0-F1
#
_entry.id   AF-A0A2V7M6J0-F1
#
_cell.length_a   1.000
_cell.length_b   1.000
_cell.length_c   1.000
_cell.angle_alpha   90.00
_cell.angle_beta   90.00
_cell.angle_gamma   90.00
#
_symmetry.space_group_name_H-M   'P 1'
#
loop_
_entity.id
_entity.type
_entity.pdbx_description
1 polymer ?
#
loop_
_entity_poly.entity_id
_entity_poly.type
_entity_poly.pdbx_seq_one_letter_code
_entity_poly.pdbx_strand_id
1 'polypeptide(L)' 'FAAPSFNAGVRMEGGAEGDRIVLRGRDDQGDSLRWSFNDITPNSFTWRGETSHDGGKTWRMDEQHHMTRRRSS' A
#
# COMPACT_ATOMS: atom_id res chain seq x y z
N PHE A 1 29.54 6.76 -5.07
CA PHE A 1 28.22 6.22 -5.44
C PHE A 1 27.56 5.70 -4.17
N ALA A 2 26.62 6.44 -3.59
CA ALA A 2 25.82 5.92 -2.48
C ALA A 2 24.76 4.99 -3.08
N ALA A 3 24.75 3.72 -2.67
CA ALA A 3 23.62 2.86 -2.93
C ALA A 3 22.39 3.48 -2.24
N PRO A 4 21.19 3.47 -2.84
CA PRO A 4 19.99 3.88 -2.14
C PRO A 4 19.85 3.06 -0.86
N SER A 5 19.79 3.76 0.27
CA SER A 5 19.53 3.16 1.58
C SER A 5 18.09 2.63 1.57
N PHE A 6 17.88 1.38 1.13
CA PHE A 6 16.57 0.71 1.21
C PHE A 6 16.25 0.27 2.65
N ASN A 7 16.41 1.18 3.61
CA ASN A 7 16.02 0.98 5.00
C ASN A 7 14.90 1.94 5.42
N ALA A 8 14.07 2.35 4.47
CA ALA A 8 12.82 3.06 4.74
C ALA A 8 11.71 2.03 5.03
N GLY A 9 11.82 1.35 6.16
CA GLY A 9 10.73 0.53 6.67
C GLY A 9 9.67 1.46 7.27
N VAL A 10 8.54 1.67 6.58
CA VAL A 10 7.40 2.35 7.20
C VAL A 10 6.60 1.36 8.05
N ARG A 11 6.33 1.73 9.31
CA ARG A 11 5.41 0.96 10.14
C ARG A 11 4.00 1.19 9.63
N MET A 12 3.39 0.12 9.12
CA MET A 12 1.99 0.11 8.70
C MET A 12 1.18 -0.74 9.66
N GLU A 13 0.03 -0.24 10.06
CA GLU A 13 -0.94 -0.94 10.90
C GLU A 13 -2.20 -1.15 10.10
N GLY A 14 -2.76 -2.37 10.14
CA GLY A 14 -3.89 -2.68 9.28
C GLY A 14 -4.58 -3.99 9.59
N GLY A 15 -5.59 -4.27 8.78
CA GLY A 15 -6.46 -5.42 8.94
C GLY A 15 -7.47 -5.53 7.80
N ALA A 16 -8.33 -6.54 7.90
CA ALA A 16 -9.43 -6.73 6.98
C ALA A 16 -10.50 -5.64 7.19
N GLU A 17 -10.96 -5.04 6.10
CA GLU A 17 -12.08 -4.11 6.05
C GLU A 17 -13.06 -4.58 4.98
N GLY A 18 -14.03 -5.41 5.37
CA GLY A 18 -14.91 -6.07 4.41
C GLY A 18 -14.12 -7.03 3.51
N ASP A 19 -14.23 -6.83 2.20
CA ASP A 19 -13.58 -7.69 1.18
C ASP A 19 -12.16 -7.24 0.78
N ARG A 20 -11.59 -6.27 1.50
CA ARG A 20 -10.25 -5.73 1.24
C ARG A 20 -9.39 -5.74 2.49
N ILE A 21 -8.09 -5.64 2.30
CA ILE A 21 -7.13 -5.40 3.38
C ILE A 21 -6.64 -3.97 3.27
N VAL A 22 -6.65 -3.23 4.38
CA VAL A 22 -6.17 -1.85 4.41
C VAL A 22 -5.09 -1.70 5.47
N LEU A 23 -3.94 -1.20 5.05
CA LEU A 23 -2.83 -0.83 5.89
C LEU A 23 -2.70 0.68 5.90
N ARG A 24 -2.52 1.27 7.08
CA ARG A 24 -2.35 2.71 7.27
C ARG A 24 -1.05 2.98 8.02
N GLY A 25 -0.37 4.04 7.66
CA GLY A 25 0.84 4.47 8.34
C GLY A 25 1.12 5.93 8.07
N ARG A 26 2.33 6.36 8.41
CA ARG A 26 2.82 7.70 8.11
C ARG A 26 4.22 7.62 7.55
N ASP A 27 4.53 8.44 6.56
CA ASP A 27 5.89 8.59 6.07
C ASP A 27 6.75 9.41 7.07
N ASP A 28 8.04 9.57 6.77
CA ASP A 28 8.99 10.36 7.57
C ASP A 28 8.60 11.85 7.65
N GLN A 29 7.91 12.39 6.63
CA GLN A 29 7.38 13.76 6.62
C GLN A 29 6.08 13.89 7.42
N GLY A 30 5.51 12.78 7.89
CA GLY A 30 4.26 12.74 8.64
C GLY A 30 3.01 12.66 7.76
N ASP A 31 3.16 12.54 6.44
CA ASP A 31 2.03 12.35 5.54
C ASP A 31 1.37 10.99 5.79
N SER A 32 0.04 10.95 5.72
CA SER A 32 -0.70 9.72 5.97
C SER A 32 -0.63 8.82 4.75
N LEU A 33 -0.19 7.58 4.94
CA LEU A 33 -0.13 6.56 3.91
C LEU A 33 -1.28 5.57 4.09
N ARG A 34 -1.86 5.14 2.97
CA ARG A 34 -2.85 4.08 2.92
C ARG A 34 -2.54 3.13 1.78
N TRP A 35 -2.27 1.89 2.13
CA TRP A 35 -2.14 0.80 1.17
C TRP A 35 -3.37 -0.08 1.25
N SER A 36 -3.96 -0.40 0.10
CA SER A 36 -5.11 -1.29 0.05
C SER A 36 -4.89 -2.43 -0.94
N PHE A 37 -5.28 -3.62 -0.51
CA PHE A 37 -5.35 -4.83 -1.32
C PHE A 37 -6.82 -5.07 -1.61
N ASN A 38 -7.18 -4.99 -2.89
CA ASN A 38 -8.56 -5.00 -3.37
C ASN A 38 -8.72 -6.14 -4.37
N ASP A 39 -9.97 -6.49 -4.69
CA ASP A 39 -10.32 -7.48 -5.72
C ASP A 39 -9.55 -8.79 -5.52
N ILE A 40 -9.47 -9.24 -4.26
CA ILE A 40 -8.60 -10.34 -3.86
C ILE A 40 -9.25 -11.65 -4.31
N THR A 41 -8.55 -12.37 -5.19
CA THR A 41 -8.89 -13.73 -5.61
C THR A 41 -7.76 -14.68 -5.22
N PRO A 42 -7.94 -16.01 -5.35
CA PRO A 42 -6.86 -16.96 -5.09
C PRO A 42 -5.60 -16.72 -5.94
N ASN A 43 -5.75 -16.07 -7.11
CA ASN A 43 -4.70 -15.93 -8.12
C ASN A 43 -4.33 -14.49 -8.45
N SER A 44 -5.03 -13.48 -7.91
CA SER A 44 -4.78 -12.08 -8.24
C SER A 44 -5.27 -11.14 -7.14
N PHE A 45 -4.74 -9.92 -7.14
CA PHE A 45 -5.27 -8.81 -6.36
C PHE A 45 -4.82 -7.48 -6.97
N THR A 46 -5.54 -6.41 -6.63
CA THR A 46 -5.16 -5.04 -6.99
C THR A 46 -4.58 -4.34 -5.76
N TRP A 47 -3.29 -4.01 -5.83
CA TRP A 47 -2.65 -3.17 -4.83
C TRP A 47 -2.78 -1.70 -5.21
N ARG A 48 -3.04 -0.86 -4.22
CA ARG A 48 -3.09 0.60 -4.36
C ARG A 48 -2.30 1.26 -3.25
N GLY A 49 -1.41 2.17 -3.62
CA GLY A 49 -0.69 3.07 -2.73
C GLY A 49 -1.27 4.47 -2.81
N GLU A 50 -1.76 4.97 -1.67
CA GLU A 50 -2.35 6.31 -1.58
C GLU A 50 -1.67 7.12 -0.47
N THR A 51 -1.48 8.41 -0.71
CA THR A 51 -0.91 9.36 0.25
C THR A 51 -1.90 10.48 0.51
N SER A 52 -1.93 10.98 1.74
CA SER A 52 -2.77 12.08 2.17
C SER A 52 -1.97 13.09 2.96
N HIS A 53 -2.00 14.33 2.49
CA HIS A 53 -1.32 15.48 3.10
C HIS A 53 -2.21 16.25 4.10
N ASP A 54 -3.48 15.88 4.22
CA ASP A 54 -4.48 16.60 5.03
C ASP A 54 -5.03 15.76 6.20
N GLY A 55 -4.27 14.74 6.61
CA GLY A 55 -4.62 13.85 7.71
C GLY A 55 -5.70 12.82 7.36
N GLY A 56 -5.78 12.40 6.09
CA GLY A 56 -6.67 11.36 5.62
C GLY A 56 -8.04 11.87 5.14
N LYS A 57 -8.23 13.18 4.94
CA LYS A 57 -9.49 13.75 4.41
C LYS A 57 -9.57 13.57 2.89
N THR A 58 -8.45 13.79 2.19
CA THR A 58 -8.30 13.51 0.77
C THR A 58 -7.13 12.56 0.55
N TRP A 59 -7.30 11.62 -0.38
CA TRP A 59 -6.30 10.60 -0.70
C TRP A 59 -5.91 10.75 -2.16
N ARG A 60 -4.61 10.90 -2.41
CA ARG A 60 -4.02 10.92 -3.74
C ARG A 60 -3.51 9.51 -4.05
N MET A 61 -3.97 8.94 -5.15
CA MET A 61 -3.41 7.70 -5.69
C MET A 61 -2.01 8.00 -6.21
N ASP A 62 -1.02 7.36 -5.61
CA ASP A 62 0.36 7.42 -6.08
C ASP A 62 0.62 6.27 -7.05
N GLU A 63 0.21 5.07 -6.66
CA GLU A 63 0.51 3.84 -7.39
C GLU A 63 -0.68 2.87 -7.41
N GLN A 64 -0.80 2.12 -8.50
CA GLN A 64 -1.71 1.00 -8.62
C GLN A 64 -1.05 -0.14 -9.40
N HIS A 65 -1.15 -1.35 -8.86
CA HIS A 65 -0.60 -2.54 -9.50
C HIS A 65 -1.59 -3.70 -9.48
N HIS A 66 -1.71 -4.38 -10.61
CA HIS A 66 -2.44 -5.63 -10.72
C HIS A 66 -1.46 -6.80 -10.57
N MET A 67 -1.57 -7.50 -9.45
CA MET A 67 -0.68 -8.59 -9.09
C MET A 67 -1.32 -9.92 -9.49
N THR A 68 -0.53 -10.82 -10.08
CA THR A 68 -0.97 -12.16 -10.43
C THR A 68 -0.04 -13.21 -9.83
N ARG A 69 -0.61 -14.32 -9.39
CA ARG A 69 0.14 -15.46 -8.86
C ARG A 69 0.90 -16.09 -10.02
N ARG A 70 2.24 -16.12 -9.93
CA ARG A 70 3.07 -16.90 -10.84
C ARG A 70 2.69 -18.38 -10.71
N ARG A 71 2.30 -19.02 -11.81
CA ARG A 71 2.14 -20.48 -11.85
C ARG A 71 3.52 -21.12 -11.72
N SER A 72 3.67 -22.02 -10.75
CA SER A 72 4.78 -22.97 -10.73
C SER A 72 4.55 -23.97 -11.86
N SER A 73 5.52 -24.09 -12.76
CA SER A 73 5.59 -25.20 -13.72
C SER A 73 6.35 -26.37 -13.12
#